data_AF-A0A218Y206-F1
#
_entry.id   AF-A0A218Y206-F1
#
_cell.length_a   1.000
_cell.length_b   1.000
_cell.length_c   1.000
_cell.angle_alpha   90.00
_cell.angle_beta   90.00
_cell.angle_gamma   90.00
#
_symmetry.space_group_name_H-M   'P 1'
#
loop_
_entity.id
_entity.type
_entity.pdbx_description
1 polymer ?
#
loop_
_entity_poly.entity_id
_entity_poly.type
_entity_poly.pdbx_seq_one_letter_code
_entity_poly.pdbx_strand_id
1 'polypeptide(L)'
;MIYQTEGEKQEKARRDASEMLTIPEEHGLNGKKKFFGGDNINIVDIAFGWIAHWMGVIEEITGVKLIEDNKFPLLKAWMHNFKEVSFINENLPNREKMVAFF
;
A
#
# COMPACT_ATOMS: atom_id res chain seq x y z
N MET A 1 -6.25 -15.19 -8.25
CA MET A 1 -6.45 -13.79 -7.81
C MET A 1 -6.01 -12.84 -8.91
N ILE A 2 -6.36 -11.55 -8.86
CA ILE A 2 -6.13 -10.61 -9.98
C ILE A 2 -4.64 -10.52 -10.38
N TYR A 3 -3.71 -10.70 -9.44
CA TYR A 3 -2.27 -10.76 -9.67
C TYR A 3 -1.75 -12.07 -10.31
N GLN A 4 -2.60 -13.08 -10.45
CA GLN A 4 -2.31 -14.33 -11.19
C GLN A 4 -2.92 -14.29 -12.61
N THR A 5 -3.41 -13.13 -13.05
CA THR A 5 -3.96 -12.95 -14.40
C THR A 5 -2.91 -12.31 -15.30
N GLU A 6 -2.89 -12.69 -16.58
CA GLU A 6 -2.00 -12.14 -17.59
C GLU A 6 -2.78 -11.26 -18.59
N GLY A 7 -2.08 -10.35 -19.27
CA GLY A 7 -2.63 -9.57 -20.38
C GLY A 7 -3.60 -8.47 -19.96
N GLU A 8 -4.65 -8.24 -20.75
CA GLU A 8 -5.57 -7.11 -20.60
C GLU A 8 -6.26 -7.02 -19.23
N LYS A 9 -6.51 -8.16 -18.58
CA LYS A 9 -7.15 -8.22 -17.26
C LYS A 9 -6.23 -7.69 -16.16
N GLN A 10 -4.94 -8.02 -16.22
CA GLN A 10 -3.94 -7.54 -15.28
C GLN A 10 -3.76 -6.03 -15.42
N GLU A 11 -3.67 -5.55 -16.67
CA GLU A 11 -3.49 -4.13 -16.94
C GLU A 11 -4.72 -3.30 -16.57
N LYS A 12 -5.94 -3.82 -16.81
CA LYS A 12 -7.16 -3.17 -16.31
C LYS A 12 -7.15 -3.06 -14.79
N ALA A 13 -6.84 -4.14 -14.10
CA ALA A 13 -6.78 -4.13 -12.64
C ALA A 13 -5.71 -3.18 -12.09
N ARG A 14 -4.55 -3.10 -12.76
CA ARG A 14 -3.48 -2.16 -12.40
C ARG A 14 -3.98 -0.72 -12.50
N ARG A 15 -4.69 -0.38 -13.57
CA ARG A 15 -5.30 0.95 -13.76
C ARG A 15 -6.36 1.24 -12.70
N ASP A 16 -7.30 0.32 -12.50
CA ASP A 16 -8.37 0.47 -11.51
C ASP A 16 -7.79 0.65 -10.10
N ALA A 17 -6.76 -0.13 -9.73
CA ALA A 17 -6.07 0.01 -8.44
C ALA A 17 -5.34 1.36 -8.34
N SER A 18 -4.65 1.78 -9.40
CA SER A 18 -3.97 3.08 -9.44
C SER A 18 -4.95 4.24 -9.27
N GLU A 19 -6.14 4.17 -9.89
CA GLU A 19 -7.21 5.16 -9.72
C GLU A 19 -7.79 5.15 -8.30
N MET A 20 -7.98 3.98 -7.69
CA MET A 20 -8.44 3.92 -6.29
C MET A 20 -7.44 4.53 -5.32
N LEU A 21 -6.13 4.42 -5.61
CA LEU A 21 -5.06 4.95 -4.75
C LEU A 21 -4.89 6.47 -4.88
N THR A 22 -5.40 7.13 -5.93
CA THR A 22 -5.37 8.61 -6.00
C THR A 22 -6.27 9.24 -4.95
N ILE A 23 -7.36 8.57 -4.57
CA ILE A 23 -8.29 9.08 -3.55
C ILE A 23 -7.60 9.29 -2.19
N PRO A 24 -6.92 8.30 -1.57
CA PRO A 24 -6.21 8.54 -0.33
C PRO A 24 -5.03 9.49 -0.47
N GLU A 25 -4.34 9.50 -1.61
CA GLU A 25 -3.24 10.44 -1.88
C GLU A 25 -3.72 11.89 -1.87
N GLU A 26 -4.82 12.19 -2.56
CA GLU A 26 -5.32 13.57 -2.75
C GLU A 26 -6.23 14.06 -1.62
N HIS A 27 -7.04 13.17 -1.05
CA HIS A 27 -8.11 13.54 -0.12
C HIS A 27 -7.93 13.00 1.30
N GLY A 28 -7.20 11.90 1.45
CA GLY A 28 -7.00 11.28 2.77
C GLY A 28 -5.75 11.80 3.47
N LEU A 29 -4.64 11.91 2.74
CA LEU A 29 -3.36 12.39 3.24
C LEU A 29 -3.21 13.87 2.89
N ASN A 30 -3.01 14.73 3.89
CA ASN A 30 -2.95 16.18 3.69
C ASN A 30 -1.51 16.73 3.68
N GLY A 31 -0.50 15.85 3.61
CA GLY A 31 0.94 16.18 3.56
C GLY A 31 1.53 16.84 4.82
N LYS A 32 0.69 17.31 5.75
CA LYS A 32 1.13 17.94 7.00
C LYS A 32 1.22 16.97 8.17
N LYS A 33 0.55 15.83 8.06
CA LYS A 33 0.43 14.84 9.14
C LYS A 33 0.99 13.49 8.74
N LYS A 34 1.45 12.72 9.72
CA LYS A 34 2.14 11.43 9.54
C LYS A 34 1.20 10.30 9.13
N PHE A 35 -0.04 10.36 9.61
CA PHE A 35 -1.08 9.33 9.51
C PHE A 35 -2.41 9.94 9.04
N PHE A 36 -3.36 9.09 8.61
CA PHE A 36 -4.74 9.52 8.38
C PHE A 36 -5.36 10.06 9.68
N GLY A 37 -5.03 9.45 10.83
CA GLY A 37 -5.37 9.96 12.17
C GLY A 37 -4.60 11.21 12.60
N GLY A 38 -3.64 11.66 11.80
CA GLY A 38 -2.85 12.84 12.08
C GLY A 38 -1.46 12.51 12.63
N ASP A 39 -1.23 12.87 13.89
CA ASP A 39 0.04 12.58 14.57
C ASP A 39 0.09 11.13 15.11
N ASN A 40 -1.09 10.52 15.31
CA ASN A 40 -1.27 9.16 15.80
C ASN A 40 -2.11 8.33 14.83
N ILE A 41 -1.92 7.01 14.87
CA ILE A 41 -2.74 6.03 14.14
C ILE A 41 -4.20 6.11 14.62
N ASN A 42 -5.14 6.05 13.68
CA ASN A 42 -6.56 5.84 13.95
C ASN A 42 -7.12 4.61 13.20
N ILE A 43 -8.44 4.46 13.22
CA ILE A 43 -9.12 3.35 12.54
C ILE A 43 -8.87 3.31 11.02
N VAL A 44 -8.69 4.45 10.36
CA VAL A 44 -8.44 4.53 8.92
C VAL A 44 -7.05 4.00 8.60
N ASP A 45 -6.05 4.37 9.39
CA ASP A 45 -4.69 3.83 9.26
C ASP A 45 -4.68 2.30 9.40
N ILE A 46 -5.41 1.75 10.36
CA ILE A 46 -5.53 0.30 10.55
C ILE A 46 -6.27 -0.35 9.37
N ALA A 47 -7.38 0.24 8.92
CA ALA A 47 -8.16 -0.27 7.80
C ALA A 47 -7.34 -0.31 6.50
N PHE A 48 -6.43 0.64 6.32
CA PHE A 48 -5.58 0.74 5.13
C PHE A 48 -4.23 0.07 5.32
N GLY A 49 -3.88 -0.35 6.54
CA GLY A 49 -2.56 -0.89 6.89
C GLY A 49 -2.11 -2.08 6.04
N TRP A 50 -3.06 -2.88 5.52
CA TRP A 50 -2.74 -3.96 4.59
C TRP A 50 -2.08 -3.46 3.29
N ILE A 51 -2.41 -2.24 2.82
CA ILE A 51 -1.80 -1.60 1.66
C ILE A 51 -0.30 -1.41 1.88
N ALA A 52 0.08 -0.96 3.08
CA ALA A 52 1.47 -0.62 3.42
C ALA A 52 2.44 -1.81 3.34
N HIS A 53 1.93 -3.03 3.51
CA HIS A 53 2.74 -4.24 3.51
C HIS A 53 2.47 -5.14 2.28
N TRP A 54 1.20 -5.37 1.93
CA TRP A 54 0.81 -6.31 0.88
C TRP A 54 1.10 -5.78 -0.53
N MET A 55 0.98 -4.47 -0.78
CA MET A 55 1.23 -3.93 -2.13
C MET A 55 2.66 -4.19 -2.58
N GLY A 56 3.65 -3.99 -1.69
CA GLY A 56 5.04 -4.28 -2.00
C GLY A 56 5.34 -5.78 -2.21
N VAL A 57 4.49 -6.68 -1.73
CA VAL A 57 4.57 -8.13 -2.03
C VAL A 57 4.01 -8.41 -3.42
N ILE A 58 2.86 -7.82 -3.77
CA ILE A 58 2.24 -7.98 -5.09
C ILE A 58 3.15 -7.40 -6.19
N GLU A 59 3.75 -6.24 -5.97
CA GLU A 59 4.69 -5.64 -6.93
C GLU A 59 5.88 -6.55 -7.20
N GLU A 60 6.38 -7.26 -6.18
CA GLU A 60 7.51 -8.20 -6.33
C GLU A 60 7.12 -9.45 -7.11
N ILE A 61 5.98 -10.07 -6.76
CA ILE A 61 5.53 -11.32 -7.41
C ILE A 61 5.17 -11.07 -8.88
N THR A 62 4.54 -9.94 -9.16
CA THR A 62 4.04 -9.63 -10.50
C THR A 62 5.04 -8.88 -11.38
N GLY A 63 6.07 -8.28 -10.78
CA GLY A 63 6.97 -7.34 -11.46
C GLY A 63 6.29 -6.02 -11.86
N VAL A 64 5.03 -5.80 -11.47
CA VAL A 64 4.24 -4.63 -11.85
C VAL A 64 4.30 -3.60 -10.72
N LYS A 65 4.73 -2.38 -11.03
CA LYS A 65 4.70 -1.27 -10.08
C LYS A 65 3.30 -0.67 -9.98
N LEU A 66 2.72 -0.68 -8.78
CA LEU A 66 1.39 -0.16 -8.44
C LEU A 66 1.48 1.18 -7.70
N ILE A 67 2.45 1.32 -6.80
CA ILE A 67 2.72 2.54 -6.03
C ILE A 67 3.88 3.30 -6.71
N GLU A 68 3.55 4.05 -7.76
CA GLU A 68 4.49 4.89 -8.49
C GLU A 68 5.01 6.07 -7.65
N ASP A 69 6.34 6.22 -7.58
CA ASP A 69 7.03 7.16 -6.67
C ASP A 69 6.63 8.63 -6.88
N ASN A 70 6.42 9.00 -8.14
CA ASN A 70 6.04 10.34 -8.55
C ASN A 70 4.53 10.61 -8.37
N LYS A 71 3.70 9.57 -8.36
CA LYS A 71 2.24 9.69 -8.30
C LYS A 71 1.69 9.60 -6.88
N PHE A 72 2.35 8.84 -6.00
CA PHE A 72 1.88 8.60 -4.64
C PHE A 72 2.92 8.91 -3.54
N PRO A 73 3.54 10.11 -3.53
CA PRO A 73 4.56 10.46 -2.54
C PRO A 73 4.03 10.45 -1.09
N LEU A 74 2.81 10.90 -0.84
CA LEU A 74 2.24 10.95 0.51
C LEU A 74 1.89 9.55 1.00
N LEU A 75 1.29 8.73 0.15
CA LEU A 75 0.97 7.35 0.47
C LEU A 75 2.24 6.56 0.75
N LYS A 76 3.32 6.76 -0.03
CA LYS A 76 4.62 6.14 0.27
C LYS A 76 5.17 6.55 1.64
N ALA A 77 5.14 7.84 1.96
CA ALA A 77 5.58 8.33 3.26
C ALA A 77 4.74 7.72 4.38
N TRP A 78 3.42 7.67 4.21
CA TRP A 78 2.50 7.03 5.14
C TRP A 78 2.79 5.52 5.31
N MET A 79 2.98 4.77 4.23
CA MET A 79 3.29 3.33 4.27
C MET A 79 4.58 3.06 5.04
N HIS A 80 5.61 3.88 4.83
CA HIS A 80 6.86 3.80 5.59
C HIS A 80 6.60 4.08 7.07
N ASN A 81 5.99 5.23 7.38
CA ASN A 81 5.68 5.65 8.74
C ASN A 81 4.81 4.67 9.53
N PHE A 82 3.86 4.03 8.87
CA PHE A 82 2.96 3.03 9.45
C PHE A 82 3.72 1.77 9.88
N LYS A 83 4.62 1.27 9.02
CA LYS A 83 5.44 0.09 9.32
C LYS A 83 6.51 0.33 10.40
N GLU A 84 6.90 1.57 10.62
CA GLU A 84 7.86 1.96 11.66
C GLU A 84 7.23 2.10 13.05
N VAL A 85 5.90 2.04 13.18
CA VAL A 85 5.26 1.99 14.51
C VAL A 85 5.56 0.64 15.14
N SER A 86 6.21 0.62 16.32
CA SER A 86 6.70 -0.61 16.97
C SER A 86 5.66 -1.72 17.02
N PHE A 87 4.44 -1.42 17.49
CA PHE A 87 3.35 -2.39 17.56
C PHE A 87 2.97 -2.96 16.18
N ILE A 88 2.98 -2.14 15.13
CA ILE A 88 2.72 -2.62 13.76
C ILE A 88 3.90 -3.47 13.29
N ASN A 89 5.12 -2.95 13.38
CA ASN A 89 6.34 -3.60 12.93
C ASN A 89 6.48 -5.03 13.49
N GLU A 90 6.27 -5.18 14.79
CA GLU A 90 6.37 -6.45 15.52
C GLU A 90 5.28 -7.46 15.14
N ASN A 91 4.17 -7.00 14.55
CA ASN A 91 3.02 -7.82 14.19
C ASN A 91 2.83 -7.97 12.66
N LEU A 92 3.71 -7.37 11.84
CA LEU A 92 3.65 -7.57 10.40
C LEU A 92 4.02 -9.02 10.03
N PRO A 93 3.31 -9.63 9.09
CA PRO A 93 3.69 -10.93 8.56
C PRO A 93 5.10 -10.88 7.95
N ASN A 94 5.80 -12.01 8.01
CA ASN A 94 7.11 -12.12 7.37
C ASN A 94 6.96 -11.98 5.85
N ARG A 95 7.69 -11.03 5.26
CA ARG A 95 7.58 -10.67 3.85
C ARG A 95 7.95 -11.82 2.91
N GLU A 96 9.03 -12.55 3.19
CA GLU A 96 9.46 -13.70 2.36
C GLU A 96 8.41 -14.81 2.34
N LYS A 97 7.80 -15.09 3.50
CA LYS A 97 6.69 -16.05 3.60
C LYS A 97 5.47 -15.59 2.80
N MET A 98 5.18 -14.28 2.78
CA MET A 98 4.10 -13.76 1.94
C MET A 98 4.40 -13.88 0.46
N VAL A 99 5.62 -13.54 0.03
CA VAL A 99 6.04 -13.68 -1.37
C VAL A 99 5.97 -15.14 -1.82
N ALA A 100 6.39 -16.08 -0.97
CA ALA A 100 6.32 -17.50 -1.29
C ALA A 100 4.88 -18.06 -1.30
N PHE A 101 3.95 -17.41 -0.61
CA PHE A 101 2.55 -17.87 -0.50
C PHE A 101 1.67 -17.39 -1.65
N PHE A 102 1.91 -16.20 -2.19
CA PHE A 102 1.07 -15.55 -3.20
C PHE A 102 1.60 -15.72 -4.62
#